data_AF-A0A0P4W9Z6-F1
#
_entry.id   AF-A0A0P4W9Z6-F1
#
_cell.length_a   1.000
_cell.length_b   1.000
_cell.length_c   1.000
_cell.angle_alpha   90.00
_cell.angle_beta   90.00
_cell.angle_gamma   90.00
#
_symmetry.space_group_name_H-M   'P 1'
#
loop_
_entity.id
_entity.type
_entity.pdbx_description
1 polymer ?
#
loop_
_entity_poly.entity_id
_entity_poly.type
_entity_poly.pdbx_seq_one_letter_code
_entity_poly.pdbx_strand_id
1 'polypeptide(L)'
;MVSNKVGRLVVGWCFMFVRKMSHNTQAVVSPVRLGSITTPSGQANEAIYVQPSKASANLPFAVLVFFGGDVQDYPEVMAAHRDHKHYVDWSLTSTATILASKFPAHHVLVIKPSRMERKTFSCYDNFVSSNSVGAPTHEPTVTALSHLVTLIPEALRKAQALHTNTREEILTVHQSCDSSQSSCINNPHEWGTSDPEYCAANIPLRLKNDFEETDLDEIILIGFSKGCVVLNQIITELHALMTVESLQNKQTVNFIDKVHNMYWLDGGHAGGRNTWITSPSILKSLAAQQHISIHIHVTPYQVHDEFRPWIGKECKSFYDILRRAGAKVDYLLHFEEESPSLLWHFRILNNFI
;
A
#
# COMPACT_ATOMS: atom_id res chain seq x y z
N MET A 1 -52.72 -44.75 32.68
CA MET A 1 -51.42 -45.14 32.11
C MET A 1 -50.96 -44.04 31.16
N VAL A 2 -49.91 -43.29 31.55
CA VAL A 2 -48.75 -42.80 30.74
C VAL A 2 -48.99 -42.67 29.22
N SER A 3 -48.72 -41.60 28.44
CA SER A 3 -48.04 -40.30 28.60
C SER A 3 -48.22 -39.48 27.30
N ASN A 4 -48.35 -38.16 27.45
CA ASN A 4 -47.94 -37.02 26.61
C ASN A 4 -47.57 -37.11 25.11
N LYS A 5 -48.14 -36.09 24.41
CA LYS A 5 -47.53 -35.08 23.51
C LYS A 5 -47.40 -35.31 21.98
N VAL A 6 -48.17 -34.47 21.27
CA VAL A 6 -47.76 -33.43 20.28
C VAL A 6 -47.03 -33.84 18.99
N GLY A 7 -47.70 -33.60 17.86
CA GLY A 7 -47.19 -32.70 16.80
C GLY A 7 -46.88 -33.30 15.43
N ARG A 8 -47.63 -32.86 14.39
CA ARG A 8 -47.34 -32.74 12.92
C ARG A 8 -48.64 -32.95 12.12
N LEU A 9 -48.93 -32.31 10.99
CA LEU A 9 -48.38 -31.20 10.22
C LEU A 9 -49.52 -30.87 9.22
N VAL A 10 -50.01 -29.63 9.16
CA VAL A 10 -51.02 -29.25 8.15
C VAL A 10 -50.29 -28.73 6.91
N VAL A 11 -50.76 -29.24 5.78
CA VAL A 11 -50.36 -28.93 4.40
C VAL A 11 -50.75 -27.50 4.04
N GLY A 12 -49.84 -26.73 3.43
CA GLY A 12 -50.13 -25.40 2.89
C GLY A 12 -49.17 -25.04 1.76
N TRP A 13 -49.72 -24.92 0.55
CA TRP A 13 -49.02 -24.57 -0.67
C TRP A 13 -48.67 -23.07 -0.74
N CYS A 14 -47.43 -22.82 -1.20
CA CYS A 14 -47.00 -21.79 -2.15
C CYS A 14 -47.51 -20.34 -1.98
N PHE A 15 -46.62 -19.45 -1.54
CA PHE A 15 -46.41 -18.13 -2.16
C PHE A 15 -44.93 -17.74 -2.04
N MET A 16 -44.30 -17.46 -3.17
CA MET A 16 -42.93 -16.97 -3.30
C MET A 16 -42.76 -15.64 -2.55
N PHE A 17 -41.74 -15.57 -1.69
CA PHE A 17 -41.15 -14.31 -1.23
C PHE A 17 -39.67 -14.33 -1.61
N VAL A 18 -39.35 -13.92 -2.84
CA VAL A 18 -37.98 -13.53 -3.19
C VAL A 18 -37.77 -12.16 -2.56
N ARG A 19 -37.15 -12.15 -1.38
CA ARG A 19 -36.67 -10.92 -0.74
C ARG A 19 -35.56 -10.38 -1.63
N LYS A 20 -35.86 -9.27 -2.32
CA LYS A 20 -34.89 -8.46 -3.06
C LYS A 20 -33.88 -7.89 -2.05
N MET A 21 -32.82 -8.64 -1.75
CA MET A 21 -31.64 -8.05 -1.12
C MET A 21 -30.97 -7.21 -2.21
N SER A 22 -31.09 -5.88 -2.10
CA SER A 22 -30.23 -4.98 -2.86
C SER A 22 -28.81 -5.16 -2.32
N HIS A 23 -28.06 -6.06 -2.95
CA HIS A 23 -26.62 -6.02 -2.82
C HIS A 23 -26.16 -4.70 -3.41
N ASN A 24 -25.77 -3.79 -2.53
CA ASN A 24 -24.94 -2.66 -2.89
C ASN A 24 -23.61 -3.26 -3.34
N THR A 25 -23.47 -3.56 -4.63
CA THR A 25 -22.22 -4.05 -5.22
C THR A 25 -21.21 -2.92 -5.15
N GLN A 26 -20.49 -2.81 -4.03
CA GLN A 26 -19.22 -2.10 -4.02
C GLN A 26 -18.35 -2.75 -5.09
N ALA A 27 -17.94 -1.99 -6.10
CA ALA A 27 -17.02 -2.45 -7.11
C ALA A 27 -15.79 -3.02 -6.39
N VAL A 28 -15.53 -4.32 -6.57
CA VAL A 28 -14.35 -4.97 -6.01
C VAL A 28 -13.15 -4.31 -6.67
N VAL A 29 -12.44 -3.47 -5.93
CA VAL A 29 -11.23 -2.84 -6.43
C VAL A 29 -10.10 -3.86 -6.38
N SER A 30 -9.78 -4.44 -7.53
CA SER A 30 -8.71 -5.43 -7.65
C SER A 30 -7.35 -4.74 -7.82
N PRO A 31 -6.28 -5.20 -7.14
CA PRO A 31 -4.93 -4.72 -7.39
C PRO A 31 -4.48 -4.98 -8.83
N VAL A 32 -3.87 -3.97 -9.46
CA VAL A 32 -3.34 -4.04 -10.83
C VAL A 32 -1.82 -3.98 -10.78
N ARG A 33 -1.14 -4.88 -11.49
CA ARG A 33 0.32 -4.82 -11.65
C ARG A 33 0.65 -3.81 -12.74
N LEU A 34 1.44 -2.80 -12.39
CA LEU A 34 1.91 -1.80 -13.34
C LEU A 34 3.10 -2.32 -14.17
N GLY A 35 3.73 -3.44 -13.77
CA GLY A 35 5.00 -3.88 -14.32
C GLY A 35 6.09 -2.82 -14.09
N SER A 36 7.14 -2.83 -14.93
CA SER A 36 8.26 -1.89 -14.78
C SER A 36 7.84 -0.44 -15.04
N ILE A 37 8.13 0.45 -14.09
CA ILE A 37 7.95 1.91 -14.18
C ILE A 37 9.35 2.52 -14.19
N THR A 38 9.74 3.08 -15.33
CA THR A 38 11.06 3.70 -15.51
C THR A 38 10.95 5.20 -15.27
N THR A 39 11.75 5.74 -14.37
CA THR A 39 11.85 7.18 -14.11
C THR A 39 12.78 7.85 -15.13
N PRO A 40 12.74 9.19 -15.27
CA PRO A 40 13.63 9.92 -16.18
C PRO A 40 15.13 9.71 -15.89
N SER A 41 15.50 9.37 -14.66
CA SER A 41 16.88 9.00 -14.29
C SER A 41 17.31 7.62 -14.80
N GLY A 42 16.41 6.86 -15.43
CA GLY A 42 16.64 5.51 -15.95
C GLY A 42 16.47 4.40 -14.90
N GLN A 43 16.19 4.74 -13.65
CA GLN A 43 15.89 3.77 -12.61
C GLN A 43 14.49 3.18 -12.84
N ALA A 44 14.30 1.91 -12.49
CA ALA A 44 13.01 1.25 -12.70
C ALA A 44 12.57 0.41 -11.50
N ASN A 45 11.30 0.54 -11.12
CA ASN A 45 10.65 -0.31 -10.12
C ASN A 45 9.38 -0.93 -10.69
N GLU A 46 9.11 -2.16 -10.29
CA GLU A 46 7.76 -2.71 -10.45
C GLU A 46 6.87 -2.25 -9.30
N ALA A 47 5.59 -2.03 -9.59
CA ALA A 47 4.61 -1.68 -8.56
C ALA A 47 3.25 -2.35 -8.80
N ILE A 48 2.51 -2.49 -7.70
CA ILE A 48 1.09 -2.82 -7.71
C ILE A 48 0.32 -1.56 -7.32
N TYR A 49 -0.73 -1.27 -8.07
CA TYR A 49 -1.61 -0.14 -7.84
C TYR A 49 -3.02 -0.60 -7.46
N VAL A 50 -3.65 0.12 -6.53
CA VAL A 50 -5.07 -0.01 -6.20
C VAL A 50 -5.67 1.39 -6.18
N GLN A 51 -6.75 1.59 -6.94
CA GLN A 51 -7.50 2.85 -6.92
C GLN A 51 -8.31 3.00 -5.61
N PRO A 52 -8.64 4.24 -5.19
CA PRO A 52 -9.53 4.46 -4.05
C PRO A 52 -10.90 3.80 -4.27
N SER A 53 -11.45 3.17 -3.23
CA SER A 53 -12.84 2.68 -3.21
C SER A 53 -13.83 3.74 -2.75
N LYS A 54 -13.33 4.78 -2.07
CA LYS A 54 -14.08 5.97 -1.64
C LYS A 54 -13.42 7.21 -2.26
N ALA A 55 -13.74 7.51 -3.51
CA ALA A 55 -13.36 8.75 -4.15
C ALA A 55 -14.48 9.79 -4.04
N SER A 56 -14.14 11.04 -3.70
CA SER A 56 -15.06 12.18 -3.74
C SER A 56 -14.29 13.41 -4.21
N ALA A 57 -14.95 14.29 -4.96
CA ALA A 57 -14.35 15.55 -5.40
C ALA A 57 -13.90 16.45 -4.24
N ASN A 58 -14.44 16.23 -3.03
CA ASN A 58 -14.12 16.99 -1.82
C ASN A 58 -13.02 16.34 -0.95
N LEU A 59 -12.53 15.15 -1.32
CA LEU A 59 -11.45 14.49 -0.58
C LEU A 59 -10.08 14.90 -1.15
N PRO A 60 -9.05 15.00 -0.29
CA PRO A 60 -7.70 15.26 -0.75
C PRO A 60 -7.23 14.16 -1.69
N PHE A 61 -6.43 14.53 -2.69
CA PHE A 61 -5.73 13.56 -3.50
C PHE A 61 -4.62 12.91 -2.67
N ALA A 62 -4.92 11.77 -2.05
CA ALA A 62 -4.05 11.10 -1.10
C ALA A 62 -3.44 9.81 -1.68
N VAL A 63 -2.13 9.63 -1.48
CA VAL A 63 -1.36 8.48 -1.95
C VAL A 63 -0.71 7.76 -0.78
N LEU A 64 -0.83 6.45 -0.73
CA LEU A 64 -0.09 5.58 0.18
C LEU A 64 0.95 4.81 -0.60
N VAL A 65 2.21 4.91 -0.17
CA VAL A 65 3.34 4.15 -0.73
C VAL A 65 3.82 3.13 0.29
N PHE A 66 3.87 1.87 -0.12
CA PHE A 66 4.25 0.75 0.73
C PHE A 66 5.49 0.03 0.19
N PHE A 67 6.43 -0.24 1.09
CA PHE A 67 7.62 -1.07 0.86
C PHE A 67 7.51 -2.33 1.71
N GLY A 68 7.45 -3.48 1.05
CA GLY A 68 7.36 -4.79 1.70
C GLY A 68 8.66 -5.32 2.30
N GLY A 69 8.53 -6.45 2.99
CA GLY A 69 9.61 -7.18 3.63
C GLY A 69 10.24 -8.26 2.78
N ASP A 70 11.27 -8.89 3.36
CA ASP A 70 11.77 -10.19 2.89
C ASP A 70 10.59 -11.18 2.75
N VAL A 71 10.74 -12.19 1.90
CA VAL A 71 9.71 -13.20 1.56
C VAL A 71 8.55 -12.67 0.69
N GLN A 72 8.15 -11.40 0.82
CA GLN A 72 7.02 -10.86 0.04
C GLN A 72 7.38 -10.71 -1.45
N ASP A 73 6.63 -11.40 -2.30
CA ASP A 73 6.68 -11.27 -3.76
C ASP A 73 5.26 -11.40 -4.33
N TYR A 74 5.13 -11.54 -5.65
CA TYR A 74 3.88 -11.91 -6.29
C TYR A 74 3.39 -13.29 -5.82
N PRO A 75 2.06 -13.50 -5.71
CA PRO A 75 1.49 -14.70 -5.12
C PRO A 75 1.95 -15.99 -5.81
N GLU A 76 2.06 -16.01 -7.14
CA GLU A 76 2.53 -17.18 -7.89
C GLU A 76 4.02 -17.49 -7.66
N VAL A 77 4.85 -16.47 -7.46
CA VAL A 77 6.27 -16.64 -7.13
C VAL A 77 6.42 -17.23 -5.73
N MET A 78 5.64 -16.72 -4.77
CA MET A 78 5.62 -17.23 -3.40
C MET A 78 5.05 -18.66 -3.34
N ALA A 79 3.97 -18.95 -4.05
CA ALA A 79 3.34 -20.27 -4.08
C ALA A 79 4.25 -21.35 -4.68
N ALA A 80 5.08 -20.98 -5.67
CA ALA A 80 6.08 -21.87 -6.24
C ALA A 80 7.30 -22.10 -5.33
N HIS A 81 7.51 -21.25 -4.33
CA HIS A 81 8.65 -21.38 -3.41
C HIS A 81 8.38 -22.45 -2.34
N ARG A 82 9.39 -23.29 -2.06
CA ARG A 82 9.28 -24.39 -1.08
C ARG A 82 8.81 -23.91 0.29
N ASP A 83 9.38 -22.80 0.75
CA ASP A 83 9.18 -22.30 2.12
C ASP A 83 8.18 -21.13 2.20
N HIS A 84 8.03 -20.34 1.13
CA HIS A 84 7.23 -19.10 1.16
C HIS A 84 5.75 -19.32 0.81
N LYS A 85 5.41 -20.48 0.24
CA LYS A 85 4.03 -20.87 -0.08
C LYS A 85 3.07 -20.80 1.10
N HIS A 86 3.58 -20.91 2.32
CA HIS A 86 2.80 -20.83 3.57
C HIS A 86 2.42 -19.39 3.95
N TYR A 87 2.98 -18.38 3.26
CA TYR A 87 2.78 -16.96 3.53
C TYR A 87 2.17 -16.21 2.33
N VAL A 88 1.57 -16.91 1.36
CA VAL A 88 0.97 -16.32 0.14
C VAL A 88 -0.13 -15.30 0.47
N ASP A 89 -0.83 -15.47 1.60
CA ASP A 89 -1.80 -14.50 2.11
C ASP A 89 -1.17 -13.15 2.45
N TRP A 90 0.15 -13.08 2.54
CA TRP A 90 0.96 -11.89 2.77
C TRP A 90 1.78 -11.49 1.54
N SER A 91 1.42 -11.98 0.35
CA SER A 91 2.02 -11.52 -0.90
C SER A 91 1.88 -10.01 -1.09
N LEU A 92 2.66 -9.42 -2.00
CA LEU A 92 2.54 -8.00 -2.33
C LEU A 92 1.12 -7.66 -2.82
N THR A 93 0.47 -8.59 -3.55
CA THR A 93 -0.91 -8.43 -4.03
C THR A 93 -1.93 -8.48 -2.88
N SER A 94 -1.79 -9.43 -1.96
CA SER A 94 -2.67 -9.52 -0.79
C SER A 94 -2.48 -8.31 0.13
N THR A 95 -1.25 -7.86 0.31
CA THR A 95 -0.92 -6.66 1.10
C THR A 95 -1.52 -5.40 0.49
N ALA A 96 -1.46 -5.24 -0.84
CA ALA A 96 -2.13 -4.13 -1.53
C ALA A 96 -3.65 -4.10 -1.23
N THR A 97 -4.28 -5.27 -1.16
CA THR A 97 -5.71 -5.40 -0.83
C THR A 97 -5.98 -5.01 0.63
N ILE A 98 -5.15 -5.47 1.58
CA ILE A 98 -5.24 -5.11 2.99
C ILE A 98 -5.13 -3.59 3.16
N LEU A 99 -4.14 -2.96 2.53
CA LEU A 99 -3.92 -1.52 2.59
C LEU A 99 -5.08 -0.73 1.98
N ALA A 100 -5.59 -1.13 0.82
CA ALA A 100 -6.74 -0.48 0.19
C ALA A 100 -8.02 -0.56 1.05
N SER A 101 -8.19 -1.64 1.81
CA SER A 101 -9.32 -1.79 2.75
C SER A 101 -9.20 -0.84 3.95
N LYS A 102 -7.98 -0.64 4.46
CA LYS A 102 -7.68 0.23 5.60
C LYS A 102 -7.70 1.71 5.22
N PHE A 103 -7.27 2.04 4.00
CA PHE A 103 -7.18 3.40 3.47
C PHE A 103 -8.07 3.57 2.23
N PRO A 104 -9.41 3.47 2.36
CA PRO A 104 -10.31 3.39 1.21
C PRO A 104 -10.35 4.65 0.34
N ALA A 105 -9.89 5.80 0.86
CA ALA A 105 -9.79 7.06 0.13
C ALA A 105 -8.44 7.30 -0.56
N HIS A 106 -7.46 6.40 -0.40
CA HIS A 106 -6.10 6.60 -0.91
C HIS A 106 -5.85 5.78 -2.17
N HIS A 107 -5.04 6.34 -3.06
CA HIS A 107 -4.35 5.59 -4.10
C HIS A 107 -3.26 4.76 -3.43
N VAL A 108 -3.29 3.44 -3.56
CA VAL A 108 -2.28 2.56 -2.94
C VAL A 108 -1.26 2.14 -3.98
N LEU A 109 0.02 2.40 -3.70
CA LEU A 109 1.18 1.98 -4.46
C LEU A 109 2.06 1.06 -3.62
N VAL A 110 2.07 -0.23 -3.95
CA VAL A 110 3.00 -1.19 -3.35
C VAL A 110 4.22 -1.31 -4.27
N ILE A 111 5.37 -0.84 -3.81
CA ILE A 111 6.62 -0.84 -4.58
C ILE A 111 7.36 -2.16 -4.33
N LYS A 112 7.64 -2.88 -5.41
CA LYS A 112 8.45 -4.11 -5.36
C LYS A 112 9.93 -3.72 -5.20
N PRO A 113 10.72 -4.45 -4.39
CA PRO A 113 12.18 -4.33 -4.40
C PRO A 113 12.72 -4.57 -5.82
N SER A 114 13.73 -3.80 -6.23
CA SER A 114 14.35 -3.90 -7.56
C SER A 114 15.08 -5.23 -7.76
N ARG A 115 15.49 -5.89 -6.67
CA ARG A 115 16.10 -7.21 -6.69
C ARG A 115 15.63 -8.06 -5.50
N MET A 116 15.33 -9.34 -5.77
CA MET A 116 15.05 -10.36 -4.76
C MET A 116 16.24 -11.32 -4.64
N GLU A 117 17.17 -11.00 -3.76
CA GLU A 117 18.41 -11.74 -3.58
C GLU A 117 18.13 -13.11 -2.93
N ARG A 118 18.69 -14.17 -3.51
CA ARG A 118 18.40 -15.57 -3.12
C ARG A 118 16.91 -15.88 -3.00
N LYS A 119 16.06 -15.24 -3.83
CA LYS A 119 14.59 -15.40 -3.84
C LYS A 119 13.91 -15.10 -2.50
N THR A 120 14.60 -14.42 -1.58
CA THR A 120 14.14 -14.21 -0.19
C THR A 120 14.37 -12.79 0.26
N PHE A 121 15.58 -12.27 0.10
CA PHE A 121 15.98 -10.99 0.66
C PHE A 121 15.60 -9.85 -0.29
N SER A 122 14.81 -8.91 0.20
CA SER A 122 14.42 -7.74 -0.58
C SER A 122 15.57 -6.72 -0.61
N CYS A 123 15.97 -6.34 -1.82
CA CYS A 123 16.97 -5.30 -2.05
C CYS A 123 16.31 -4.13 -2.77
N TYR A 124 16.23 -2.99 -2.08
CA TYR A 124 15.69 -1.74 -2.60
C TYR A 124 16.81 -0.90 -3.22
N ASP A 125 17.57 -1.49 -4.15
CA ASP A 125 18.83 -0.91 -4.65
C ASP A 125 18.64 0.47 -5.34
N ASN A 126 17.43 0.80 -5.79
CA ASN A 126 17.11 2.14 -6.34
C ASN A 126 16.91 3.22 -5.26
N PHE A 127 16.77 2.82 -4.00
CA PHE A 127 16.56 3.72 -2.86
C PHE A 127 17.76 3.71 -1.93
N VAL A 128 18.28 2.52 -1.60
CA VAL A 128 19.37 2.38 -0.63
C VAL A 128 20.33 1.29 -1.09
N SER A 129 21.62 1.65 -1.10
CA SER A 129 22.71 0.71 -1.39
C SER A 129 22.67 -0.44 -0.40
N SER A 130 22.80 -1.68 -0.88
CA SER A 130 22.70 -2.86 -0.05
C SER A 130 23.70 -3.95 -0.42
N ASN A 131 24.16 -4.72 0.58
CA ASN A 131 25.05 -5.86 0.33
C ASN A 131 24.30 -7.11 -0.16
N SER A 132 24.97 -8.27 -0.24
CA SER A 132 24.39 -9.53 -0.74
C SER A 132 23.35 -10.20 0.18
N VAL A 133 23.01 -9.59 1.32
CA VAL A 133 21.87 -9.96 2.16
C VAL A 133 20.88 -8.79 2.33
N GLY A 134 21.01 -7.78 1.48
CA GLY A 134 20.22 -6.55 1.51
C GLY A 134 20.47 -5.69 2.76
N ALA A 135 21.55 -5.89 3.51
CA ALA A 135 21.85 -4.99 4.62
C ALA A 135 22.18 -3.60 4.06
N PRO A 136 21.51 -2.54 4.52
CA PRO A 136 21.59 -1.23 3.91
C PRO A 136 22.87 -0.49 4.30
N THR A 137 23.35 0.36 3.40
CA THR A 137 24.29 1.45 3.66
C THR A 137 23.54 2.75 3.45
N HIS A 138 23.17 3.42 4.54
CA HIS A 138 22.45 4.68 4.48
C HIS A 138 23.39 5.84 4.18
N GLU A 139 23.08 6.62 3.15
CA GLU A 139 23.94 7.71 2.65
C GLU A 139 23.14 9.00 2.44
N PRO A 140 23.70 10.19 2.73
CA PRO A 140 22.99 11.46 2.61
C PRO A 140 22.96 12.01 1.16
N THR A 141 22.56 11.20 0.18
CA THR A 141 22.70 11.49 -1.26
C THR A 141 21.46 12.10 -1.93
N VAL A 142 20.32 12.17 -1.23
CA VAL A 142 19.01 12.66 -1.76
C VAL A 142 18.50 11.86 -2.98
N THR A 143 19.04 10.66 -3.20
CA THR A 143 18.70 9.81 -4.34
C THR A 143 17.35 9.13 -4.17
N ALA A 144 17.03 8.64 -2.97
CA ALA A 144 15.76 7.97 -2.69
C ALA A 144 14.57 8.93 -2.79
N LEU A 145 14.74 10.14 -2.24
CA LEU A 145 13.73 11.20 -2.31
C LEU A 145 13.51 11.65 -3.76
N SER A 146 14.58 11.92 -4.52
CA SER A 146 14.47 12.30 -5.93
C SER A 146 13.83 11.19 -6.78
N HIS A 147 14.10 9.93 -6.45
CA HIS A 147 13.46 8.80 -7.10
C HIS A 147 11.96 8.73 -6.78
N LEU A 148 11.52 8.94 -5.53
CA LEU A 148 10.09 8.95 -5.18
C LEU A 148 9.30 10.07 -5.85
N VAL A 149 9.89 11.27 -5.88
CA VAL A 149 9.33 12.45 -6.54
C VAL A 149 8.92 12.14 -7.97
N THR A 150 9.70 11.33 -8.69
CA THR A 150 9.41 10.98 -10.09
C THR A 150 8.64 9.66 -10.21
N LEU A 151 8.93 8.66 -9.40
CA LEU A 151 8.31 7.33 -9.47
C LEU A 151 6.80 7.37 -9.22
N ILE A 152 6.34 8.18 -8.26
CA ILE A 152 4.91 8.21 -7.90
C ILE A 152 4.06 8.79 -9.04
N PRO A 153 4.36 9.97 -9.62
CA PRO A 153 3.63 10.46 -10.79
C PRO A 153 3.68 9.50 -11.98
N GLU A 154 4.82 8.88 -12.28
CA GLU A 154 4.93 7.89 -13.36
C GLU A 154 4.05 6.67 -13.12
N ALA A 155 4.01 6.17 -11.87
CA ALA A 155 3.17 5.05 -11.49
C ALA A 155 1.68 5.38 -11.65
N LEU A 156 1.26 6.57 -11.20
CA LEU A 156 -0.12 7.03 -11.33
C LEU A 156 -0.52 7.21 -12.79
N ARG A 157 0.32 7.85 -13.62
CA ARG A 157 0.06 8.02 -15.06
C ARG A 157 -0.06 6.67 -15.77
N LYS A 158 0.79 5.71 -15.42
CA LYS A 158 0.71 4.35 -15.97
C LYS A 158 -0.56 3.63 -15.54
N ALA A 159 -0.96 3.75 -14.28
CA ALA A 159 -2.22 3.20 -13.79
C ALA A 159 -3.42 3.74 -14.56
N GLN A 160 -3.44 5.04 -14.83
CA GLN A 160 -4.51 5.67 -15.61
C GLN A 160 -4.57 5.18 -17.05
N ALA A 161 -3.43 5.07 -17.72
CA ALA A 161 -3.36 4.55 -19.08
C ALA A 161 -3.89 3.11 -19.19
N LEU A 162 -3.65 2.27 -18.18
CA LEU A 162 -4.23 0.93 -18.13
C LEU A 162 -5.75 0.98 -18.00
N HIS A 163 -6.29 1.88 -17.17
CA HIS A 163 -7.74 2.04 -17.02
C HIS A 163 -8.43 2.56 -18.28
N THR A 164 -7.81 3.48 -19.03
CA THR A 164 -8.37 3.98 -20.31
C THR A 164 -8.39 2.89 -21.36
N ASN A 165 -7.30 2.13 -21.51
CA ASN A 165 -7.21 1.07 -22.50
C ASN A 165 -8.23 -0.05 -22.25
N THR A 166 -8.39 -0.48 -20.98
CA THR A 166 -9.43 -1.46 -20.62
C THR A 166 -10.85 -0.95 -20.94
N ARG A 167 -11.12 0.35 -20.77
CA ARG A 167 -12.42 0.94 -21.12
C ARG A 167 -12.68 0.94 -22.63
N GLU A 168 -11.68 1.31 -23.43
CA GLU A 168 -11.79 1.29 -24.90
C GLU A 168 -12.00 -0.14 -25.42
N GLU A 169 -11.31 -1.13 -24.86
CA GLU A 169 -11.52 -2.55 -25.16
C GLU A 169 -12.95 -3.01 -24.80
N ILE A 170 -13.47 -2.63 -23.63
CA ILE A 170 -14.85 -2.97 -23.24
C ILE A 170 -15.89 -2.32 -24.18
N LEU A 171 -15.69 -1.04 -24.54
CA LEU A 171 -16.59 -0.30 -25.43
C LEU A 171 -16.60 -0.88 -26.85
N THR A 172 -15.44 -1.27 -27.38
CA THR A 172 -15.32 -1.88 -28.71
C THR A 172 -15.93 -3.28 -28.75
N VAL A 173 -15.79 -4.09 -27.69
CA VAL A 173 -16.47 -5.38 -27.56
C VAL A 173 -17.99 -5.19 -27.54
N HIS A 174 -18.53 -4.22 -26.78
CA HIS A 174 -19.97 -3.93 -26.75
C HIS A 174 -20.53 -3.47 -28.10
N GLN A 175 -19.78 -2.68 -28.87
CA GLN A 175 -20.18 -2.26 -30.21
C GLN A 175 -20.17 -3.42 -31.22
N SER A 176 -19.32 -4.44 -31.02
CA SER A 176 -19.29 -5.62 -31.89
C SER A 176 -20.44 -6.60 -31.63
N CYS A 177 -20.92 -6.74 -30.39
CA CYS A 177 -22.00 -7.68 -30.08
C CYS A 177 -23.42 -7.16 -30.40
N ASP A 178 -23.61 -5.85 -30.55
CA ASP A 178 -24.90 -5.26 -30.99
C ASP A 178 -25.18 -5.42 -32.50
N SER A 179 -24.22 -5.92 -33.28
CA SER A 179 -24.38 -6.10 -34.73
C SER A 179 -24.96 -7.47 -35.15
N SER A 180 -25.43 -8.29 -34.20
CA SER A 180 -25.89 -9.67 -34.46
C SER A 180 -27.31 -10.03 -34.00
N GLN A 181 -28.25 -9.07 -33.98
CA GLN A 181 -29.68 -9.39 -33.94
C GLN A 181 -30.47 -8.64 -35.03
N SER A 182 -30.38 -9.17 -36.25
CA SER A 182 -31.39 -8.94 -37.29
C SER A 182 -32.45 -10.04 -37.20
N SER A 183 -33.68 -9.62 -36.88
CA SER A 183 -34.99 -10.16 -37.31
C SER A 183 -35.94 -10.48 -36.15
N CYS A 184 -36.95 -9.61 -35.95
CA CYS A 184 -38.36 -9.91 -35.59
C CYS A 184 -39.15 -8.60 -35.31
N ILE A 185 -39.63 -7.96 -36.38
CA ILE A 185 -40.99 -7.38 -36.61
C ILE A 185 -41.76 -6.69 -35.45
N ASN A 186 -41.99 -5.37 -35.64
CA ASN A 186 -43.15 -4.49 -35.35
C ASN A 186 -44.04 -4.66 -34.09
N ASN A 187 -44.01 -3.67 -33.17
CA ASN A 187 -45.11 -2.70 -32.95
C ASN A 187 -44.74 -1.63 -31.89
N PRO A 188 -45.25 -0.38 -31.98
CA PRO A 188 -44.96 0.69 -31.03
C PRO A 188 -46.04 0.76 -29.94
N HIS A 189 -45.68 0.49 -28.69
CA HIS A 189 -46.43 0.99 -27.53
C HIS A 189 -45.47 1.24 -26.36
N GLU A 190 -45.60 2.44 -25.80
CA GLU A 190 -44.88 3.03 -24.67
C GLU A 190 -44.64 2.07 -23.49
N TRP A 191 -43.38 1.96 -23.06
CA TRP A 191 -43.02 1.99 -21.64
C TRP A 191 -41.60 2.55 -21.50
N GLY A 192 -41.42 3.44 -20.54
CA GLY A 192 -40.31 4.38 -20.43
C GLY A 192 -38.91 3.76 -20.49
N THR A 193 -38.06 4.41 -21.28
CA THR A 193 -36.62 4.26 -21.27
C THR A 193 -36.10 4.68 -19.90
N SER A 194 -35.75 3.71 -19.06
CA SER A 194 -34.82 3.96 -17.97
C SER A 194 -33.45 4.19 -18.59
N ASP A 195 -32.99 5.43 -18.52
CA ASP A 195 -31.71 5.90 -19.02
C ASP A 195 -30.53 5.02 -18.54
N PRO A 196 -29.49 4.79 -19.36
CA PRO A 196 -28.24 4.18 -18.93
C PRO A 196 -27.36 5.20 -18.15
N GLU A 197 -27.96 5.98 -17.25
CA GLU A 197 -27.28 7.06 -16.51
C GLU A 197 -26.61 6.58 -15.20
N TYR A 198 -26.51 5.25 -14.97
CA TYR A 198 -26.10 4.74 -13.65
C TYR A 198 -24.63 4.32 -13.48
N CYS A 199 -23.74 4.50 -14.47
CA CYS A 199 -22.33 4.07 -14.33
C CYS A 199 -21.27 5.14 -14.61
N ALA A 200 -21.66 6.37 -14.97
CA ALA A 200 -20.72 7.40 -15.43
C ALA A 200 -20.39 8.50 -14.40
N ALA A 201 -21.04 8.55 -13.24
CA ALA A 201 -21.10 9.77 -12.44
C ALA A 201 -20.19 9.87 -11.19
N ASN A 202 -19.23 8.98 -10.94
CA ASN A 202 -18.41 9.06 -9.72
C ASN A 202 -16.91 8.78 -9.90
N ILE A 203 -16.30 9.31 -10.96
CA ILE A 203 -14.85 9.58 -10.94
C ILE A 203 -14.68 11.09 -10.80
N PRO A 204 -13.94 11.60 -9.79
CA PRO A 204 -13.71 13.03 -9.66
C PRO A 204 -13.21 13.61 -10.99
N LEU A 205 -13.79 14.75 -11.39
CA LEU A 205 -13.38 15.52 -12.56
C LEU A 205 -11.86 15.81 -12.62
N ARG A 206 -11.16 15.67 -11.49
CA ARG A 206 -9.70 15.84 -11.33
C ARG A 206 -8.83 14.86 -12.12
N LEU A 207 -9.36 13.76 -12.65
CA LEU A 207 -8.56 12.83 -13.47
C LEU A 207 -8.35 13.30 -14.92
N LYS A 208 -9.05 14.35 -15.37
CA LYS A 208 -8.89 14.89 -16.71
C LYS A 208 -7.83 15.98 -16.72
N ASN A 209 -6.65 15.56 -17.18
CA ASN A 209 -5.47 16.35 -17.54
C ASN A 209 -4.56 16.73 -16.38
N ASP A 210 -3.30 16.33 -16.55
CA ASP A 210 -2.09 16.81 -15.87
C ASP A 210 -1.83 16.27 -14.45
N PHE A 211 -1.30 15.04 -14.35
CA PHE A 211 -0.43 14.65 -13.23
C PHE A 211 0.90 15.39 -13.36
N GLU A 212 0.86 16.71 -13.18
CA GLU A 212 2.02 17.46 -12.77
C GLU A 212 2.21 17.28 -11.27
N GLU A 213 3.46 17.41 -10.86
CA GLU A 213 4.06 17.15 -9.54
C GLU A 213 3.37 17.89 -8.37
N THR A 214 2.37 18.73 -8.63
CA THR A 214 1.73 19.66 -7.70
C THR A 214 0.38 19.21 -7.15
N ASP A 215 -0.21 18.13 -7.65
CA ASP A 215 -1.61 17.77 -7.35
C ASP A 215 -1.80 16.77 -6.20
N LEU A 216 -0.71 16.28 -5.59
CA LEU A 216 -0.79 15.45 -4.39
C LEU A 216 -1.10 16.32 -3.16
N ASP A 217 -2.15 15.98 -2.43
CA ASP A 217 -2.54 16.67 -1.20
C ASP A 217 -1.92 15.99 0.04
N GLU A 218 -1.79 14.66 0.03
CA GLU A 218 -1.27 13.87 1.15
C GLU A 218 -0.50 12.63 0.68
N ILE A 219 0.60 12.34 1.36
CA ILE A 219 1.43 11.14 1.17
C ILE A 219 1.59 10.41 2.50
N ILE A 220 1.33 9.10 2.46
CA ILE A 220 1.63 8.16 3.54
C ILE A 220 2.75 7.23 3.08
N LEU A 221 3.80 7.10 3.89
CA LEU A 221 4.91 6.18 3.65
C LEU A 221 4.88 5.03 4.65
N ILE A 222 4.88 3.80 4.17
CA ILE A 222 4.86 2.60 5.01
C ILE A 222 6.02 1.68 4.65
N GLY A 223 6.87 1.39 5.62
CA GLY A 223 7.90 0.36 5.51
C GLY A 223 7.51 -0.81 6.40
N PHE A 224 7.43 -2.01 5.83
CA PHE A 224 7.24 -3.23 6.60
C PHE A 224 8.49 -4.09 6.55
N SER A 225 8.94 -4.59 7.71
CA SER A 225 10.08 -5.51 7.82
C SER A 225 11.32 -4.91 7.14
N LYS A 226 11.85 -5.56 6.09
CA LYS A 226 12.93 -5.04 5.26
C LYS A 226 12.62 -3.68 4.64
N GLY A 227 11.37 -3.38 4.28
CA GLY A 227 10.97 -2.10 3.70
C GLY A 227 11.25 -0.88 4.59
N CYS A 228 11.39 -1.08 5.91
CA CYS A 228 11.82 -0.02 6.84
C CYS A 228 13.19 0.58 6.47
N VAL A 229 14.05 -0.15 5.76
CA VAL A 229 15.36 0.39 5.32
C VAL A 229 15.22 1.55 4.35
N VAL A 230 14.13 1.59 3.57
CA VAL A 230 13.81 2.70 2.67
C VAL A 230 13.38 3.93 3.48
N LEU A 231 12.56 3.75 4.51
CA LEU A 231 12.19 4.87 5.41
C LEU A 231 13.41 5.43 6.15
N ASN A 232 14.31 4.55 6.62
CA ASN A 232 15.57 4.96 7.25
C ASN A 232 16.46 5.79 6.29
N GLN A 233 16.48 5.43 5.00
CA GLN A 233 17.16 6.21 3.97
C GLN A 233 16.50 7.57 3.76
N ILE A 234 15.17 7.60 3.62
CA ILE A 234 14.39 8.83 3.43
C ILE A 234 14.66 9.85 4.54
N ILE A 235 14.68 9.42 5.81
CA ILE A 235 14.91 10.35 6.93
C ILE A 235 16.39 10.77 7.02
N THR A 236 17.31 9.94 6.54
CA THR A 236 18.74 10.29 6.42
C THR A 236 18.94 11.37 5.35
N GLU A 237 18.28 11.23 4.20
CA GLU A 237 18.31 12.22 3.12
C GLU A 237 17.56 13.50 3.50
N LEU A 238 16.46 13.41 4.25
CA LEU A 238 15.76 14.57 4.82
C LEU A 238 16.72 15.41 5.67
N HIS A 239 17.50 14.77 6.55
CA HIS A 239 18.50 15.48 7.35
C HIS A 239 19.52 16.20 6.46
N ALA A 240 20.00 15.54 5.39
CA ALA A 240 20.92 16.14 4.44
C ALA A 240 20.32 17.36 3.73
N LEU A 241 19.08 17.24 3.24
CA LEU A 241 18.31 18.35 2.64
C LEU A 241 18.19 19.56 3.58
N MET A 242 17.94 19.30 4.87
CA MET A 242 17.78 20.37 5.86
C MET A 242 19.09 21.04 6.27
N THR A 243 20.24 20.39 6.08
CA THR A 243 21.53 20.85 6.62
C THR A 243 22.54 21.27 5.56
N VAL A 244 22.34 20.86 4.31
CA VAL A 244 23.25 21.16 3.20
C VAL A 244 22.49 21.90 2.11
N GLU A 245 22.69 23.21 2.02
CA GLU A 245 21.99 24.12 1.10
C GLU A 245 22.10 23.67 -0.37
N SER A 246 23.28 23.20 -0.80
CA SER A 246 23.50 22.73 -2.18
C SER A 246 22.73 21.47 -2.55
N LEU A 247 22.17 20.75 -1.58
CA LEU A 247 21.33 19.57 -1.82
C LEU A 247 19.84 19.92 -1.88
N GLN A 248 19.45 21.14 -1.50
CA GLN A 248 18.05 21.55 -1.51
C GLN A 248 17.53 21.60 -2.95
N ASN A 249 16.52 20.78 -3.22
CA ASN A 249 15.75 20.83 -4.43
C ASN A 249 14.27 21.08 -4.05
N LYS A 250 13.67 22.09 -4.68
CA LYS A 250 12.27 22.49 -4.45
C LYS A 250 11.29 21.33 -4.58
N GLN A 251 11.54 20.41 -5.51
CA GLN A 251 10.72 19.23 -5.75
C GLN A 251 10.72 18.28 -4.56
N THR A 252 11.91 17.95 -4.03
CA THR A 252 12.03 17.07 -2.86
C THR A 252 11.57 17.74 -1.57
N VAL A 253 11.76 19.06 -1.42
CA VAL A 253 11.18 19.81 -0.28
C VAL A 253 9.66 19.77 -0.33
N ASN A 254 9.05 20.11 -1.49
CA ASN A 254 7.60 20.04 -1.68
C ASN A 254 7.07 18.63 -1.42
N PHE A 255 7.79 17.59 -1.84
CA PHE A 255 7.42 16.21 -1.57
C PHE A 255 7.34 15.91 -0.08
N ILE A 256 8.35 16.31 0.71
CA ILE A 256 8.36 16.14 2.16
C ILE A 256 7.22 16.90 2.83
N ASP A 257 6.87 18.10 2.35
CA ASP A 257 5.76 18.89 2.86
C ASP A 257 4.40 18.17 2.70
N LYS A 258 4.30 17.24 1.74
CA LYS A 258 3.10 16.42 1.52
C LYS A 258 3.09 15.11 2.31
N VAL A 259 4.22 14.69 2.88
CA VAL A 259 4.26 13.50 3.74
C VAL A 259 3.63 13.85 5.08
N HIS A 260 2.53 13.18 5.44
CA HIS A 260 1.84 13.42 6.71
C HIS A 260 1.97 12.26 7.70
N ASN A 261 2.15 11.04 7.21
CA ASN A 261 2.24 9.86 8.07
C ASN A 261 3.36 8.93 7.60
N MET A 262 4.18 8.46 8.53
CA MET A 262 5.24 7.48 8.30
C MET A 262 5.09 6.30 9.27
N TYR A 263 5.00 5.08 8.73
CA TYR A 263 4.79 3.86 9.50
C TYR A 263 5.99 2.93 9.37
N TRP A 264 6.67 2.67 10.49
CA TRP A 264 7.63 1.58 10.61
C TRP A 264 6.92 0.36 11.19
N LEU A 265 6.65 -0.64 10.35
CA LEU A 265 5.96 -1.86 10.71
C LEU A 265 6.96 -3.01 10.86
N ASP A 266 7.28 -3.35 12.10
CA ASP A 266 8.09 -4.48 12.53
C ASP A 266 9.44 -4.58 11.79
N GLY A 267 10.18 -3.47 11.79
CA GLY A 267 11.44 -3.31 11.08
C GLY A 267 12.50 -4.34 11.49
N GLY A 268 13.12 -4.98 10.49
CA GLY A 268 14.12 -6.03 10.68
C GLY A 268 14.89 -6.34 9.41
N HIS A 269 16.15 -6.74 9.55
CA HIS A 269 16.98 -7.23 8.44
C HIS A 269 18.17 -8.09 8.92
N ALA A 270 18.83 -8.77 8.00
CA ALA A 270 20.00 -9.63 8.28
C ALA A 270 21.30 -8.90 8.66
N GLY A 271 21.37 -7.57 8.51
CA GLY A 271 22.50 -6.76 8.99
C GLY A 271 22.54 -6.62 10.51
N GLY A 272 23.73 -6.37 11.08
CA GLY A 272 23.98 -6.33 12.53
C GLY A 272 23.77 -4.99 13.24
N ARG A 273 23.31 -3.95 12.54
CA ARG A 273 23.05 -2.60 13.06
C ARG A 273 22.21 -1.79 12.06
N ASN A 274 21.74 -0.62 12.48
CA ASN A 274 20.99 0.33 11.65
C ASN A 274 19.65 -0.24 11.14
N THR A 275 19.06 -1.17 11.91
CA THR A 275 17.67 -1.59 11.70
C THR A 275 16.73 -0.42 12.00
N TRP A 276 17.08 0.37 13.01
CA TRP A 276 16.46 1.66 13.30
C TRP A 276 17.53 2.74 13.38
N ILE A 277 17.25 3.95 12.88
CA ILE A 277 18.20 5.07 12.96
C ILE A 277 18.34 5.51 14.41
N THR A 278 19.55 5.57 14.95
CA THR A 278 19.77 6.05 16.33
C THR A 278 20.54 7.37 16.39
N SER A 279 20.77 8.01 15.25
CA SER A 279 21.49 9.30 15.18
C SER A 279 20.60 10.44 15.69
N PRO A 280 20.99 11.15 16.78
CA PRO A 280 20.18 12.24 17.32
C PRO A 280 19.99 13.41 16.36
N SER A 281 20.96 13.70 15.48
CA SER A 281 20.84 14.81 14.52
C SER A 281 19.77 14.52 13.46
N ILE A 282 19.79 13.30 12.90
CA ILE A 282 18.82 12.85 11.91
C ILE A 282 17.41 12.86 12.50
N LEU A 283 17.24 12.27 13.69
CA LEU A 283 15.93 12.20 14.33
C LEU A 283 15.41 13.56 14.80
N LYS A 284 16.29 14.51 15.14
CA LYS A 284 15.88 15.90 15.42
C LYS A 284 15.41 16.62 14.16
N SER A 285 16.05 16.38 13.01
CA SER A 285 15.57 16.91 11.72
C SER A 285 14.20 16.36 11.35
N LEU A 286 13.95 15.06 11.57
CA LEU A 286 12.63 14.46 11.39
C LEU A 286 11.61 15.05 12.38
N ALA A 287 11.97 15.16 13.67
CA ALA A 287 11.09 15.73 14.70
C ALA A 287 10.73 17.21 14.44
N ALA A 288 11.59 17.96 13.74
CA ALA A 288 11.29 19.33 13.34
C ALA A 288 10.14 19.42 12.32
N GLN A 289 9.82 18.33 11.62
CA GLN A 289 8.68 18.24 10.70
C GLN A 289 7.38 17.98 11.46
N GLN A 290 6.82 19.03 12.05
CA GLN A 290 5.66 18.95 12.96
C GLN A 290 4.36 18.49 12.28
N HIS A 291 4.30 18.49 10.95
CA HIS A 291 3.19 17.94 10.16
C HIS A 291 3.26 16.42 10.00
N ILE A 292 4.41 15.79 10.25
CA ILE A 292 4.61 14.34 10.12
C ILE A 292 4.26 13.63 11.43
N SER A 293 3.31 12.69 11.35
CA SER A 293 3.03 11.71 12.40
C SER A 293 3.83 10.44 12.16
N ILE A 294 4.47 9.93 13.21
CA ILE A 294 5.39 8.79 13.17
C ILE A 294 4.79 7.64 13.97
N HIS A 295 4.57 6.51 13.30
CA HIS A 295 3.93 5.34 13.87
C HIS A 295 4.92 4.19 13.94
N ILE A 296 5.15 3.66 15.14
CA ILE A 296 6.05 2.53 15.37
C ILE A 296 5.23 1.34 15.84
N HIS A 297 5.08 0.34 14.98
CA HIS A 297 4.38 -0.89 15.30
C HIS A 297 5.39 -2.03 15.27
N VAL A 298 5.52 -2.81 16.34
CA VAL A 298 6.49 -3.91 16.40
C VAL A 298 5.86 -5.16 17.00
N THR A 299 6.51 -6.31 16.81
CA THR A 299 6.15 -7.58 17.43
C THR A 299 7.34 -8.16 18.21
N PRO A 300 7.10 -9.06 19.18
CA PRO A 300 8.18 -9.80 19.84
C PRO A 300 9.13 -10.51 18.87
N TYR A 301 8.68 -10.87 17.66
CA TYR A 301 9.52 -11.51 16.64
C TYR A 301 10.76 -10.68 16.25
N GLN A 302 10.66 -9.34 16.24
CA GLN A 302 11.80 -8.49 15.94
C GLN A 302 12.46 -7.94 17.21
N VAL A 303 11.66 -7.32 18.09
CA VAL A 303 12.25 -6.53 19.20
C VAL A 303 12.69 -7.38 20.40
N HIS A 304 12.18 -8.62 20.53
CA HIS A 304 12.59 -9.57 21.57
C HIS A 304 13.47 -10.70 21.01
N ASP A 305 14.03 -10.55 19.80
CA ASP A 305 14.93 -11.55 19.23
C ASP A 305 16.27 -11.60 20.01
N GLU A 306 16.52 -12.72 20.70
CA GLU A 306 17.73 -12.95 21.50
C GLU A 306 19.02 -12.99 20.65
N PHE A 307 18.92 -13.40 19.39
CA PHE A 307 20.04 -13.47 18.45
C PHE A 307 20.29 -12.14 17.75
N ARG A 308 19.27 -11.27 17.67
CA ARG A 308 19.33 -9.93 17.09
C ARG A 308 18.95 -8.84 18.09
N PRO A 309 19.60 -8.78 19.27
CA PRO A 309 19.17 -7.92 20.37
C PRO A 309 19.34 -6.43 20.08
N TRP A 310 20.09 -6.06 19.05
CA TRP A 310 20.19 -4.66 18.62
C TRP A 310 18.86 -4.13 18.08
N ILE A 311 17.99 -4.96 17.49
CA ILE A 311 16.73 -4.50 16.89
C ILE A 311 15.85 -3.83 17.94
N GLY A 312 15.61 -4.50 19.09
CA GLY A 312 14.86 -3.93 20.20
C GLY A 312 15.55 -2.70 20.82
N LYS A 313 16.87 -2.75 21.00
CA LYS A 313 17.66 -1.63 21.56
C LYS A 313 17.60 -0.38 20.66
N GLU A 314 17.78 -0.55 19.35
CA GLU A 314 17.72 0.53 18.37
C GLU A 314 16.30 1.08 18.24
N CYS A 315 15.27 0.21 18.20
CA CYS A 315 13.86 0.63 18.18
C CYS A 315 13.51 1.51 19.39
N LYS A 316 13.89 1.07 20.60
CA LYS A 316 13.68 1.85 21.83
C LYS A 316 14.41 3.19 21.76
N SER A 317 15.65 3.21 21.29
CA SER A 317 16.43 4.44 21.13
C SER A 317 15.81 5.41 20.12
N PHE A 318 15.35 4.90 18.97
CA PHE A 318 14.63 5.66 17.94
C PHE A 318 13.40 6.36 18.52
N TYR A 319 12.54 5.61 19.22
CA TYR A 319 11.37 6.16 19.91
C TYR A 319 11.74 7.21 20.97
N ASP A 320 12.67 6.88 21.88
CA ASP A 320 13.06 7.75 22.99
C ASP A 320 13.69 9.07 22.52
N ILE A 321 14.43 9.06 21.41
CA ILE A 321 15.00 10.28 20.83
C ILE A 321 13.91 11.14 20.18
N LEU A 322 13.03 10.55 19.36
CA LEU A 322 11.93 11.28 18.71
C LEU A 322 10.98 11.92 19.73
N ARG A 323 10.57 11.15 20.74
CA ARG A 323 9.71 11.63 21.81
C ARG A 323 10.34 12.80 22.57
N ARG A 324 11.63 12.70 22.93
CA ARG A 324 12.34 13.81 23.62
C ARG A 324 12.55 15.03 22.74
N ALA A 325 12.62 14.85 21.42
CA ALA A 325 12.71 15.94 20.46
C ALA A 325 11.34 16.60 20.17
N GLY A 326 10.24 16.12 20.75
CA GLY A 326 8.91 16.68 20.58
C GLY A 326 8.22 16.26 19.27
N ALA A 327 8.61 15.13 18.68
CA ALA A 327 7.92 14.58 17.52
C ALA A 327 6.52 14.04 17.89
N LYS A 328 5.59 14.06 16.94
CA LYS A 328 4.32 13.31 17.02
C LYS A 328 4.62 11.82 16.75
N VAL A 329 4.94 11.08 17.81
CA VAL A 329 5.33 9.67 17.71
C VAL A 329 4.50 8.79 18.64
N ASP A 330 3.97 7.70 18.10
CA ASP A 330 3.37 6.60 18.86
C ASP A 330 4.14 5.30 18.69
N TYR A 331 3.94 4.41 19.67
CA TYR A 331 4.58 3.11 19.76
C TYR A 331 3.56 2.08 20.21
N LEU A 332 3.48 0.97 19.50
CA LEU A 332 2.61 -0.17 19.83
C LEU A 332 3.34 -1.50 19.63
N LEU A 333 3.46 -2.27 20.72
CA LEU A 333 3.89 -3.66 20.70
C LEU A 333 2.67 -4.55 20.50
N HIS A 334 2.61 -5.25 19.36
CA HIS A 334 1.53 -6.19 19.02
C HIS A 334 1.88 -7.59 19.52
N PHE A 335 0.85 -8.35 19.92
CA PHE A 335 0.99 -9.78 20.24
C PHE A 335 2.03 -10.07 21.34
N GLU A 336 2.11 -9.22 22.37
CA GLU A 336 3.10 -9.33 23.45
C GLU A 336 3.07 -10.69 24.17
N GLU A 337 1.87 -11.25 24.37
CA GLU A 337 1.65 -12.54 25.04
C GLU A 337 1.92 -13.76 24.14
N GLU A 338 2.17 -13.53 22.85
CA GLU A 338 2.34 -14.62 21.87
C GLU A 338 3.82 -14.98 21.69
N SER A 339 4.07 -16.26 21.41
CA SER A 339 5.43 -16.71 21.10
C SER A 339 5.93 -16.06 19.79
N PRO A 340 7.15 -15.48 19.77
CA PRO A 340 7.75 -14.87 18.57
C PRO A 340 7.68 -15.79 17.35
N SER A 341 7.07 -15.34 16.25
CA SER A 341 7.01 -16.10 15.00
C SER A 341 6.88 -15.22 13.77
N LEU A 342 7.32 -15.75 12.61
CA LEU A 342 7.16 -15.08 11.33
C LEU A 342 5.68 -14.87 10.96
N LEU A 343 4.77 -15.69 11.48
CA LEU A 343 3.33 -15.47 11.29
C LEU A 343 2.87 -14.19 12.00
N TRP A 344 3.29 -13.94 13.24
CA TRP A 344 2.93 -12.73 13.98
C TRP A 344 3.57 -11.48 13.37
N HIS A 345 4.81 -11.61 12.89
CA HIS A 345 5.48 -10.59 12.08
C HIS A 345 4.60 -10.12 10.91
N PHE A 346 4.06 -11.04 10.12
CA PHE A 346 3.15 -10.67 9.02
C PHE A 346 1.78 -10.17 9.49
N ARG A 347 1.22 -10.75 10.57
CA ARG A 347 -0.10 -10.37 11.09
C ARG A 347 -0.20 -8.91 11.52
N ILE A 348 0.91 -8.23 11.76
CA ILE A 348 0.90 -6.79 12.03
C ILE A 348 0.22 -6.00 10.90
N LEU A 349 0.35 -6.46 9.63
CA LEU A 349 -0.25 -5.82 8.45
C LEU A 349 -1.79 -5.73 8.56
N ASN A 350 -2.43 -6.65 9.30
CA ASN A 350 -3.86 -6.62 9.54
C ASN A 350 -4.27 -5.72 10.71
N ASN A 351 -3.35 -5.37 11.60
CA ASN A 351 -3.68 -4.81 12.92
C ASN A 351 -3.14 -3.39 13.17
N PHE A 352 -2.34 -2.82 12.25
CA PHE A 352 -1.62 -1.57 12.53
C PHE A 352 -2.44 -0.26 12.47
N ILE A 353 -3.77 -0.30 12.45
CA ILE A 353 -4.66 0.88 12.38
C ILE A 353 -5.97 0.57 13.06
#